data_AF-A0A933X0Y8-F1
#
_entry.id   AF-A0A933X0Y8-F1
#
_cell.length_a   1.000
_cell.length_b   1.000
_cell.length_c   1.000
_cell.angle_alpha   90.00
_cell.angle_beta   90.00
_cell.angle_gamma   90.00
#
_symmetry.space_group_name_H-M   'P 1'
#
loop_
_entity.id
_entity.type
_entity.pdbx_description
1 polymer ?
#
loop_
_entity_poly.entity_id
_entity_poly.type
_entity_poly.pdbx_seq_one_letter_code
_entity_poly.pdbx_strand_id
1 'polypeptide(L)'
;DVRPRRDGWSARAGGAPLEGDLRIAARATPRTFAPAAFPAGAALGLRAWRRTGDLARYRVLGSARTVATAAEARDAARAPEFDPERELVLERPVGYTTSVAGPIGSARVVEESPGRVELAVDVAHGGWLRCAQAWFPGWTARVDGREVELLRAEGAFTAVAVPEGEHRVELVYAPASFRIGLWIALVSALAGALLLVRPRSA
;
A
#
# COMPACT_ATOMS: atom_id res chain seq x y z
N ASP A 1 -46.25 2.60 -23.58
CA ASP A 1 -46.36 3.39 -22.34
C ASP A 1 -46.11 2.47 -21.16
N VAL A 2 -44.86 2.39 -20.69
CA VAL A 2 -44.44 1.46 -19.63
C VAL A 2 -43.43 2.19 -18.73
N ARG A 3 -43.84 2.43 -17.48
CA ARG A 3 -43.05 3.13 -16.46
C ARG A 3 -41.93 2.24 -15.89
N PRO A 4 -40.80 2.81 -15.46
CA PRO A 4 -39.74 2.04 -14.80
C PRO A 4 -40.13 1.71 -13.35
N ARG A 5 -40.02 0.43 -12.98
CA ARG A 5 -40.05 -0.02 -11.58
C ARG A 5 -38.73 0.37 -10.90
N ARG A 6 -38.83 1.23 -9.87
CA ARG A 6 -37.95 1.19 -8.70
C ARG A 6 -38.15 -0.19 -8.07
N ASP A 7 -37.12 -1.02 -8.01
CA ASP A 7 -36.86 -1.99 -6.94
C ASP A 7 -35.54 -2.70 -7.26
N GLY A 8 -34.71 -2.88 -6.23
CA GLY A 8 -33.34 -3.39 -6.34
C GLY A 8 -33.25 -4.80 -6.92
N TRP A 9 -32.12 -5.08 -7.57
CA TRP A 9 -31.81 -6.41 -8.07
C TRP A 9 -31.47 -7.34 -6.89
N SER A 10 -32.26 -8.40 -6.71
CA SER A 10 -31.83 -9.59 -5.97
C SER A 10 -31.57 -10.71 -6.97
N ALA A 11 -30.34 -11.22 -7.01
CA ALA A 11 -30.00 -12.42 -7.75
C ALA A 11 -29.79 -13.55 -6.73
N ARG A 12 -30.72 -14.52 -6.70
CA ARG A 12 -30.47 -15.82 -6.08
C ARG A 12 -29.60 -16.62 -7.05
N ALA A 13 -28.33 -16.80 -6.73
CA ALA A 13 -27.46 -17.78 -7.37
C ALA A 13 -27.25 -18.93 -6.39
N GLY A 14 -27.66 -20.14 -6.81
CA GLY A 14 -27.32 -21.38 -6.13
C GLY A 14 -25.82 -21.63 -6.25
N GLY A 15 -25.15 -21.56 -5.12
CA GLY A 15 -23.73 -21.83 -4.92
C GLY A 15 -23.45 -21.57 -3.45
N ALA A 16 -22.80 -22.52 -2.76
CA ALA A 16 -22.56 -22.43 -1.33
C ALA A 16 -21.93 -21.07 -0.95
N PRO A 17 -22.38 -20.43 0.15
CA PRO A 17 -21.86 -19.14 0.55
C PRO A 17 -20.38 -19.31 0.91
N LEU A 18 -19.50 -18.59 0.21
CA LEU A 18 -18.15 -18.35 0.71
C LEU A 18 -18.32 -17.39 1.90
N GLU A 19 -18.21 -17.93 3.11
CA GLU A 19 -18.16 -17.14 4.34
C GLU A 19 -17.00 -16.14 4.26
N GLY A 20 -17.33 -14.88 4.02
CA GLY A 20 -16.35 -13.81 3.88
C GLY A 20 -16.84 -12.75 2.90
N ASP A 21 -17.78 -11.93 3.35
CA ASP A 21 -18.40 -10.86 2.59
C ASP A 21 -17.39 -9.70 2.36
N LEU A 22 -16.40 -9.93 1.49
CA LEU A 22 -15.41 -8.92 1.11
C LEU A 22 -16.04 -7.94 0.12
N ARG A 23 -16.85 -7.01 0.64
CA ARG A 23 -17.43 -5.92 -0.14
C ARG A 23 -16.35 -4.90 -0.50
N ILE A 24 -15.66 -5.12 -1.61
CA ILE A 24 -14.89 -4.06 -2.26
C ILE A 24 -15.91 -3.13 -2.93
N ALA A 25 -16.20 -2.00 -2.29
CA ALA A 25 -16.97 -0.91 -2.89
C ALA A 25 -16.14 -0.23 -3.99
N ALA A 26 -15.90 -0.93 -5.10
CA ALA A 26 -15.39 -0.29 -6.29
C ALA A 26 -16.52 0.55 -6.89
N ARG A 27 -16.35 1.88 -6.96
CA ARG A 27 -17.17 2.74 -7.83
C ARG A 27 -16.83 2.43 -9.29
N ALA A 28 -17.18 1.24 -9.75
CA ALA A 28 -17.15 0.91 -11.16
C ALA A 28 -18.46 1.38 -11.77
N THR A 29 -18.43 2.46 -12.56
CA THR A 29 -19.57 2.81 -13.40
C THR A 29 -19.67 1.74 -14.48
N PRO A 30 -20.77 0.96 -14.57
CA PRO A 30 -20.91 0.00 -15.64
C PRO A 30 -21.08 0.77 -16.96
N ARG A 31 -20.04 0.79 -17.80
CA ARG A 31 -20.18 1.18 -19.21
C ARG A 31 -20.45 -0.06 -20.03
N THR A 32 -21.54 -0.04 -20.78
CA THR A 32 -21.89 -1.07 -21.77
C THR A 32 -20.77 -1.18 -22.79
N PHE A 33 -20.15 -2.35 -22.89
CA PHE A 33 -19.17 -2.63 -23.94
C PHE A 33 -19.89 -2.81 -25.27
N ALA A 34 -19.32 -2.29 -26.36
CA ALA A 34 -19.66 -2.78 -27.68
C ALA A 34 -19.28 -4.28 -27.74
N PRO A 35 -20.17 -5.17 -28.20
CA PRO A 35 -20.10 -6.63 -27.98
C PRO A 35 -18.94 -7.36 -28.69
N ALA A 36 -17.99 -6.67 -29.31
CA ALA A 36 -17.02 -7.28 -30.22
C ALA A 36 -15.65 -7.62 -29.59
N ALA A 37 -15.38 -7.32 -28.32
CA ALA A 37 -14.02 -7.50 -27.78
C ALA A 37 -13.70 -8.91 -27.26
N PHE A 38 -14.68 -9.74 -26.86
CA PHE A 38 -14.40 -11.05 -26.23
C PHE A 38 -15.52 -12.10 -26.40
N PRO A 39 -15.69 -12.72 -27.58
CA PRO A 39 -16.64 -13.81 -27.75
C PRO A 39 -16.22 -15.14 -27.07
N ALA A 40 -14.92 -15.41 -26.91
CA ALA A 40 -14.44 -16.70 -26.39
C ALA A 40 -14.35 -16.78 -24.84
N GLY A 41 -14.00 -15.68 -24.16
CA GLY A 41 -13.79 -15.68 -22.70
C GLY A 41 -15.09 -15.70 -21.88
N ALA A 42 -16.18 -15.16 -22.43
CA ALA A 42 -17.49 -15.17 -21.78
C ALA A 42 -18.08 -16.58 -21.64
N ALA A 43 -17.81 -17.47 -22.61
CA ALA A 43 -18.21 -18.88 -22.55
C ALA A 43 -17.49 -19.67 -21.44
N LEU A 44 -16.33 -19.21 -20.99
CA LEU A 44 -15.54 -19.80 -19.90
C LEU A 44 -15.87 -19.19 -18.52
N GLY A 45 -16.86 -18.30 -18.43
CA GLY A 45 -17.20 -17.61 -17.18
C GLY A 45 -16.13 -16.63 -16.69
N LEU A 46 -15.14 -16.28 -17.53
CA LEU A 46 -14.07 -15.36 -17.16
C LEU A 46 -14.60 -13.92 -17.12
N ARG A 47 -14.39 -13.26 -15.98
CA ARG A 47 -14.67 -11.82 -15.81
C ARG A 47 -13.37 -11.05 -15.90
N ALA A 48 -13.21 -10.27 -16.96
CA ALA A 48 -12.11 -9.33 -17.10
C ALA A 48 -12.46 -8.02 -16.40
N TRP A 49 -11.57 -7.55 -15.53
CA TRP A 49 -11.68 -6.26 -14.87
C TRP A 49 -10.65 -5.31 -15.49
N ARG A 50 -11.10 -4.15 -15.96
CA ARG A 50 -10.19 -3.05 -16.33
C ARG A 50 -10.08 -2.13 -15.13
N ARG A 51 -8.87 -1.97 -14.59
CA ARG A 51 -8.60 -0.96 -13.57
C ARG A 51 -8.89 0.41 -14.17
N THR A 52 -9.86 1.11 -13.60
CA THR A 52 -10.26 2.47 -13.98
C THR A 52 -9.63 3.41 -12.96
N GLY A 53 -8.72 4.27 -13.40
CA GLY A 53 -7.92 5.14 -12.54
C GLY A 53 -6.43 4.78 -12.56
N ASP A 54 -5.58 5.80 -12.71
CA ASP A 54 -4.13 5.68 -12.58
C ASP A 54 -3.76 5.83 -11.10
N LEU A 55 -3.94 4.76 -10.33
CA LEU A 55 -3.46 4.69 -8.95
C LEU A 55 -1.93 4.59 -9.00
N ALA A 56 -1.28 5.73 -9.22
CA ALA A 56 0.16 5.85 -9.19
C ALA A 56 0.68 5.21 -7.90
N ARG A 57 1.60 4.24 -8.04
CA ARG A 57 2.16 3.50 -6.89
C ARG A 57 2.81 4.44 -5.87
N TYR A 58 3.32 5.57 -6.34
CA TYR A 58 3.95 6.62 -5.55
C TYR A 58 3.28 7.95 -5.88
N ARG A 59 2.88 8.69 -4.86
CA ARG A 59 2.19 9.98 -5.05
C ARG A 59 2.54 10.97 -3.96
N VAL A 60 2.76 12.21 -4.34
CA VAL A 60 2.99 13.33 -3.43
C VAL A 60 1.67 14.06 -3.22
N LEU A 61 1.18 14.10 -2.00
CA LEU A 61 -0.11 14.68 -1.63
C LEU A 61 0.08 15.78 -0.58
N GLY A 62 -0.75 16.83 -0.68
CA GLY A 62 -0.69 18.01 0.17
C GLY A 62 -1.74 18.08 1.27
N SER A 63 -2.52 17.01 1.45
CA SER A 63 -3.58 16.94 2.46
C SER A 63 -3.56 15.58 3.15
N ALA A 64 -3.57 15.59 4.47
CA ALA A 64 -3.73 14.42 5.29
C ALA A 64 -4.70 14.71 6.43
N ARG A 65 -5.62 13.79 6.69
CA ARG A 65 -6.42 13.78 7.92
C ARG A 65 -5.81 12.80 8.91
N THR A 66 -5.84 13.15 10.20
CA THR A 66 -5.32 12.30 11.26
C THR A 66 -6.46 11.59 11.99
N VAL A 67 -6.25 10.31 12.29
CA VAL A 67 -7.14 9.47 13.11
C VAL A 67 -6.31 8.83 14.23
N ALA A 68 -6.96 8.30 15.26
CA ALA A 68 -6.25 7.76 16.42
C ALA A 68 -5.75 6.34 16.20
N THR A 69 -6.40 5.56 15.33
CA THR A 69 -6.12 4.13 15.17
C THR A 69 -6.07 3.65 13.72
N ALA A 70 -5.35 2.55 13.49
CA ALA A 70 -5.33 1.86 12.20
C ALA A 70 -6.71 1.36 11.75
N ALA A 71 -7.60 1.05 12.70
CA ALA A 71 -8.97 0.64 12.40
C ALA A 71 -9.77 1.80 11.83
N GLU A 72 -9.74 2.94 12.52
CA GLU A 72 -10.33 4.19 12.03
C GLU A 72 -9.75 4.59 10.68
N ALA A 73 -8.43 4.47 10.49
CA ALA A 73 -7.78 4.81 9.22
C ALA A 73 -8.32 3.96 8.05
N ARG A 74 -8.50 2.66 8.29
CA ARG A 74 -9.09 1.73 7.31
C ARG A 74 -10.56 2.01 7.05
N ASP A 75 -11.34 2.29 8.08
CA ASP A 75 -12.77 2.56 7.94
C ASP A 75 -12.99 3.88 7.19
N ALA A 76 -12.19 4.89 7.51
CA ALA A 76 -12.20 6.17 6.83
C ALA A 76 -11.76 6.02 5.36
N ALA A 77 -10.80 5.15 5.05
CA ALA A 77 -10.40 4.84 3.67
C ALA A 77 -11.43 4.04 2.86
N ARG A 78 -12.41 3.41 3.53
CA ARG A 78 -13.56 2.73 2.90
C ARG A 78 -14.77 3.65 2.73
N ALA A 79 -14.74 4.81 3.36
CA ALA A 79 -15.82 5.78 3.30
C ALA A 79 -15.98 6.26 1.84
N PRO A 80 -17.21 6.42 1.33
CA PRO A 80 -17.44 6.83 -0.05
C PRO A 80 -16.79 8.18 -0.38
N GLU A 81 -16.65 9.07 0.61
CA GLU A 81 -16.16 10.44 0.44
C GLU A 81 -14.63 10.50 0.31
N PHE A 82 -13.92 9.43 0.69
CA PHE A 82 -12.47 9.37 0.63
C PHE A 82 -11.98 9.22 -0.80
N ASP A 83 -11.10 10.13 -1.21
CA ASP A 83 -10.41 10.08 -2.50
C ASP A 83 -8.90 9.85 -2.29
N PRO A 84 -8.38 8.62 -2.53
CA PRO A 84 -6.97 8.29 -2.33
C PRO A 84 -6.03 9.05 -3.29
N GLU A 85 -6.58 9.71 -4.31
CA GLU A 85 -5.83 10.51 -5.26
C GLU A 85 -5.59 11.94 -4.75
N ARG A 86 -6.28 12.35 -3.67
CA ARG A 86 -6.30 13.74 -3.18
C ARG A 86 -5.93 13.92 -1.72
N GLU A 87 -6.13 12.90 -0.89
CA GLU A 87 -5.85 12.98 0.55
C GLU A 87 -5.33 11.64 1.11
N LEU A 88 -4.62 11.72 2.25
CA LEU A 88 -4.25 10.56 3.06
C LEU A 88 -5.03 10.49 4.37
N VAL A 89 -5.09 9.29 4.96
CA VAL A 89 -5.48 9.10 6.35
C VAL A 89 -4.30 8.59 7.17
N LEU A 90 -3.81 9.37 8.11
CA LEU A 90 -2.65 9.04 8.93
C LEU A 90 -3.06 8.71 10.37
N GLU A 91 -2.38 7.74 10.99
CA GLU A 91 -2.60 7.37 12.40
C GLU A 91 -1.97 8.35 13.39
N ARG A 92 -1.12 9.27 12.91
CA ARG A 92 -0.45 10.28 13.72
C ARG A 92 -0.30 11.59 12.95
N PRO A 93 -0.37 12.75 13.63
CA PRO A 93 -0.08 14.03 13.02
C PRO A 93 1.45 14.19 12.95
N VAL A 94 2.03 14.00 11.77
CA VAL A 94 3.48 14.16 11.57
C VAL A 94 3.71 14.96 10.29
N GLY A 95 4.57 15.97 10.41
CA GLY A 95 4.98 16.84 9.32
C GLY A 95 4.11 18.10 9.21
N TYR A 96 3.51 18.27 8.05
CA TYR A 96 2.93 19.55 7.62
C TYR A 96 1.46 19.68 8.00
N THR A 97 0.97 20.92 8.10
CA THR A 97 -0.46 21.23 8.31
C THR A 97 -1.14 21.66 7.02
N THR A 98 -0.43 21.56 5.89
CA THR A 98 -0.93 21.92 4.57
C THR A 98 -2.20 21.14 4.28
N SER A 99 -3.21 21.85 3.74
CA SER A 99 -4.48 21.28 3.30
C SER A 99 -4.71 21.68 1.85
N VAL A 100 -3.75 21.35 0.99
CA VAL A 100 -3.90 21.49 -0.46
C VAL A 100 -4.38 20.14 -0.97
N ALA A 101 -5.65 20.07 -1.36
CA ALA A 101 -6.26 18.83 -1.83
C ALA A 101 -5.74 18.47 -3.24
N GLY A 102 -5.23 17.24 -3.39
CA GLY A 102 -4.69 16.77 -4.66
C GLY A 102 -3.17 16.52 -4.64
N PRO A 103 -2.63 16.08 -5.79
CA PRO A 103 -1.20 15.98 -5.99
C PRO A 103 -0.53 17.36 -5.93
N ILE A 104 0.58 17.46 -5.20
CA ILE A 104 1.37 18.70 -5.08
C ILE A 104 2.82 18.52 -5.54
N GLY A 105 3.07 17.48 -6.33
CA GLY A 105 4.42 17.08 -6.67
C GLY A 105 4.43 15.83 -7.53
N SER A 106 5.63 15.32 -7.79
CA SER A 106 5.85 14.12 -8.57
C SER A 106 6.79 13.16 -7.85
N ALA A 107 6.66 11.87 -8.14
CA ALA A 107 7.56 10.85 -7.64
C ALA A 107 7.94 9.92 -8.81
N ARG A 108 9.23 9.65 -8.96
CA ARG A 108 9.77 8.76 -9.99
C ARG A 108 10.66 7.72 -9.34
N VAL A 109 10.48 6.46 -9.73
CA VAL A 109 11.38 5.38 -9.32
C VAL A 109 12.74 5.58 -9.97
N VAL A 110 13.77 5.64 -9.14
CA VAL A 110 15.18 5.65 -9.56
C VAL A 110 15.70 4.21 -9.55
N GLU A 111 15.41 3.47 -8.49
CA GLU A 111 15.80 2.07 -8.33
C GLU A 111 14.71 1.32 -7.55
N GLU A 112 14.43 0.08 -7.95
CA GLU A 112 13.55 -0.82 -7.22
C GLU A 112 14.14 -2.23 -7.22
N SER A 113 14.40 -2.75 -6.03
CA SER A 113 14.89 -4.10 -5.79
C SER A 113 14.16 -4.73 -4.60
N PRO A 114 14.22 -6.06 -4.40
CA PRO A 114 13.55 -6.69 -3.28
C PRO A 114 13.99 -6.07 -1.94
N GLY A 115 13.02 -5.47 -1.22
CA GLY A 115 13.27 -4.83 0.07
C GLY A 115 13.92 -3.43 -0.01
N ARG A 116 14.13 -2.86 -1.19
CA ARG A 116 14.63 -1.48 -1.35
C ARG A 116 13.93 -0.75 -2.49
N VAL A 117 13.45 0.45 -2.22
CA VAL A 117 12.88 1.35 -3.23
C VAL A 117 13.52 2.72 -3.08
N GLU A 118 13.91 3.30 -4.19
CA GLU A 118 14.51 4.61 -4.25
C GLU A 118 13.74 5.50 -5.22
N LEU A 119 13.37 6.68 -4.75
CA LEU A 119 12.48 7.61 -5.43
C LEU A 119 13.15 8.98 -5.53
N ALA A 120 13.09 9.58 -6.71
CA ALA A 120 13.29 11.00 -6.90
C ALA A 120 11.92 11.67 -6.75
N VAL A 121 11.81 12.60 -5.82
CA VAL A 121 10.56 13.24 -5.43
C VAL A 121 10.72 14.74 -5.55
N ASP A 122 9.77 15.39 -6.21
CA ASP A 122 9.67 16.84 -6.29
C ASP A 122 8.36 17.28 -5.65
N VAL A 123 8.42 18.24 -4.74
CA VAL A 123 7.31 18.64 -3.88
C VAL A 123 7.18 20.16 -3.90
N ALA A 124 6.06 20.68 -4.40
CA ALA A 124 5.82 22.12 -4.51
C ALA A 124 5.72 22.81 -3.14
N HIS A 125 5.16 22.11 -2.15
CA HIS A 125 5.03 22.54 -0.75
C HIS A 125 5.26 21.34 0.15
N GLY A 126 5.82 21.49 1.35
CA GLY A 126 5.97 20.36 2.28
C GLY A 126 4.68 19.52 2.40
N GLY A 127 4.81 18.20 2.22
CA GLY A 127 3.68 17.26 2.17
C GLY A 127 4.07 15.82 2.42
N TRP A 128 3.29 14.88 1.88
CA TRP A 128 3.48 13.44 2.10
C TRP A 128 3.63 12.66 0.80
N LEU A 129 4.69 11.87 0.74
CA LEU A 129 4.84 10.83 -0.26
C LEU A 129 4.11 9.58 0.19
N ARG A 130 2.95 9.31 -0.40
CA ARG A 130 2.21 8.06 -0.25
C ARG A 130 2.83 7.00 -1.14
N CYS A 131 3.12 5.85 -0.56
CA CYS A 131 3.63 4.69 -1.27
C CYS A 131 2.63 3.54 -1.13
N ALA A 132 2.16 2.98 -2.25
CA ALA A 132 1.33 1.77 -2.29
C ALA A 132 2.15 0.49 -1.96
N GLN A 133 3.03 0.62 -0.97
CA GLN A 133 3.81 -0.41 -0.32
C GLN A 133 3.15 -0.69 1.04
N ALA A 134 2.94 -1.97 1.35
CA ALA A 134 2.33 -2.36 2.59
C ALA A 134 3.22 -1.97 3.78
N TRP A 135 2.63 -1.34 4.79
CA TRP A 135 3.32 -1.04 6.03
C TRP A 135 3.56 -2.32 6.82
N PHE A 136 4.81 -2.54 7.25
CA PHE A 136 5.18 -3.68 8.08
C PHE A 136 6.38 -3.32 8.99
N PRO A 137 6.47 -3.87 10.22
CA PRO A 137 7.63 -3.65 11.08
C PRO A 137 8.94 -4.08 10.40
N GLY A 138 9.94 -3.20 10.43
CA GLY A 138 11.25 -3.42 9.79
C GLY A 138 11.46 -2.62 8.51
N TRP A 139 10.42 -2.00 7.95
CA TRP A 139 10.62 -0.93 6.96
C TRP A 139 11.13 0.35 7.62
N THR A 140 12.06 1.02 6.96
CA THR A 140 12.63 2.31 7.35
C THR A 140 12.59 3.26 6.15
N ALA A 141 12.50 4.57 6.42
CA ALA A 141 12.53 5.61 5.40
C ALA A 141 13.72 6.55 5.61
N ARG A 142 14.30 7.02 4.51
CA ARG A 142 15.27 8.12 4.51
C ARG A 142 14.87 9.20 3.51
N VAL A 143 15.11 10.46 3.87
CA VAL A 143 15.01 11.61 2.97
C VAL A 143 16.40 12.26 2.93
N ASP A 144 17.01 12.29 1.74
CA ASP A 144 18.38 12.78 1.52
C ASP A 144 19.40 12.16 2.47
N GLY A 145 19.28 10.83 2.66
CA GLY A 145 20.16 10.04 3.52
C GLY A 145 19.87 10.14 5.02
N ARG A 146 18.98 11.03 5.47
CA ARG A 146 18.59 11.14 6.88
C ARG A 146 17.40 10.25 7.17
N GLU A 147 17.47 9.46 8.24
CA GLU A 147 16.35 8.62 8.68
C GLU A 147 15.19 9.49 9.14
N VAL A 148 13.99 9.16 8.64
CA VAL A 148 12.74 9.84 8.96
C VAL A 148 11.70 8.82 9.40
N GLU A 149 10.68 9.29 10.13
CA GLU A 149 9.59 8.43 10.55
C GLU A 149 8.81 7.89 9.33
N LEU A 150 8.63 6.57 9.29
CA LEU A 150 7.78 5.90 8.31
C LEU A 150 6.35 5.86 8.85
N LEU A 151 5.48 6.64 8.23
CA LEU A 151 4.08 6.79 8.61
C LEU A 151 3.24 5.65 8.02
N ARG A 152 2.12 5.38 8.69
CA ARG A 152 1.10 4.44 8.22
C ARG A 152 -0.10 5.21 7.68
N ALA A 153 -0.40 4.96 6.41
CA ALA A 153 -1.47 5.59 5.65
C ALA A 153 -2.61 4.58 5.38
N GLU A 154 -3.86 5.02 5.52
CA GLU A 154 -5.08 4.21 5.34
C GLU A 154 -5.07 2.88 6.13
N GLY A 155 -4.27 2.83 7.21
CA GLY A 155 -4.03 1.63 8.01
C GLY A 155 -3.35 0.47 7.27
N ALA A 156 -2.83 0.65 6.06
CA ALA A 156 -2.21 -0.43 5.28
C ALA A 156 -0.98 -0.01 4.48
N PHE A 157 -0.90 1.23 4.05
CA PHE A 157 0.16 1.74 3.19
C PHE A 157 1.20 2.52 3.98
N THR A 158 2.33 2.78 3.33
CA THR A 158 3.40 3.61 3.89
C THR A 158 3.30 5.03 3.38
N ALA A 159 3.67 5.99 4.23
CA ALA A 159 3.81 7.38 3.86
C ALA A 159 5.07 7.98 4.50
N VAL A 160 5.65 8.99 3.85
CA VAL A 160 6.83 9.71 4.32
C VAL A 160 6.56 11.20 4.20
N ALA A 161 6.83 11.96 5.26
CA ALA A 161 6.80 13.42 5.17
C ALA A 161 8.03 13.91 4.40
N VAL A 162 7.81 14.73 3.37
CA VAL A 162 8.88 15.24 2.49
C VAL A 162 8.82 16.77 2.46
N PRO A 163 9.96 17.47 2.63
CA PRO A 163 10.02 18.92 2.52
C PRO A 163 9.70 19.43 1.13
N GLU A 164 9.57 20.76 1.03
CA GLU A 164 9.47 21.42 -0.28
C GLU A 164 10.79 21.29 -1.05
N GLY A 165 10.68 21.09 -2.36
CA GLY A 165 11.80 20.95 -3.28
C GLY A 165 12.04 19.51 -3.75
N GLU A 166 13.23 19.32 -4.33
CA GLU A 166 13.68 18.04 -4.87
C GLU A 166 14.41 17.22 -3.81
N HIS A 167 13.98 15.97 -3.64
CA HIS A 167 14.47 15.07 -2.62
C HIS A 167 14.68 13.66 -3.15
N ARG A 168 15.62 12.95 -2.52
CA ARG A 168 15.81 11.52 -2.69
C ARG A 168 15.18 10.80 -1.50
N VAL A 169 14.18 9.97 -1.77
CA VAL A 169 13.50 9.16 -0.75
C VAL A 169 13.86 7.70 -0.91
N GLU A 170 14.29 7.08 0.17
CA GLU A 170 14.65 5.66 0.20
C GLU A 170 13.77 4.91 1.20
N LEU A 171 13.18 3.80 0.76
CA LEU A 171 12.49 2.83 1.60
C LEU A 171 13.33 1.57 1.66
N VAL A 172 13.71 1.12 2.86
CA VAL A 172 14.56 -0.05 3.06
C VAL A 172 13.93 -0.99 4.08
N TYR A 173 13.80 -2.25 3.73
CA TYR A 173 13.34 -3.32 4.61
C TYR A 173 14.53 -4.01 5.29
N ALA A 174 14.68 -3.77 6.60
CA ALA A 174 15.73 -4.33 7.43
C ALA A 174 15.14 -4.92 8.73
N PRO A 175 14.48 -6.09 8.67
CA PRO A 175 13.79 -6.66 9.83
C PRO A 175 14.76 -7.16 10.89
N ALA A 176 14.43 -6.94 12.16
CA ALA A 176 15.22 -7.43 13.29
C ALA A 176 15.33 -8.96 13.33
N SER A 177 14.30 -9.68 12.85
CA SER A 177 14.25 -11.15 12.81
C SER A 177 15.38 -11.75 11.98
N PHE A 178 15.76 -11.11 10.87
CA PHE A 178 16.87 -11.59 10.04
C PHE A 178 18.19 -11.56 10.81
N ARG A 179 18.47 -10.47 11.55
CA ARG A 179 19.66 -10.36 12.40
C ARG A 179 19.66 -11.40 13.51
N ILE A 180 18.51 -11.65 14.14
CA ILE A 180 18.36 -12.67 15.19
C ILE A 180 18.62 -14.07 14.62
N GLY A 181 18.03 -14.39 13.46
CA GLY A 181 18.25 -15.66 12.77
C GLY A 181 19.72 -15.89 12.40
N LEU A 182 20.42 -14.85 11.94
CA LEU A 182 21.85 -14.92 11.67
C LEU A 182 22.66 -15.25 12.93
N TRP A 183 22.37 -14.60 14.05
CA TRP A 183 23.03 -14.90 15.32
C TRP A 183 22.80 -16.33 15.79
N ILE A 184 21.56 -16.82 15.70
CA ILE A 184 21.24 -18.21 16.03
C ILE A 184 22.05 -19.16 15.15
N ALA A 185 22.06 -18.94 13.84
CA ALA A 185 22.82 -19.77 12.90
C ALA A 185 24.32 -19.80 13.21
N LEU A 186 24.92 -18.64 13.51
CA LEU A 186 26.33 -18.53 13.87
C LEU A 186 26.65 -19.29 15.16
N VAL A 187 25.81 -19.14 16.19
CA VAL A 187 25.98 -19.87 17.47
C VAL A 187 25.82 -21.37 17.27
N SER A 188 24.83 -21.81 16.49
CA SER A 188 24.64 -23.23 16.17
C SER A 188 25.80 -23.81 15.38
N ALA A 189 26.34 -23.07 14.40
CA ALA A 189 27.50 -23.49 13.63
C ALA A 189 28.75 -23.62 14.52
N LEU A 190 28.99 -22.67 15.41
CA LEU A 190 30.11 -22.71 16.36
C LEU A 190 29.98 -23.88 17.35
N ALA A 191 28.78 -24.10 17.90
CA ALA A 191 28.51 -25.23 18.79
C ALA A 191 28.71 -26.59 18.08
N GLY A 192 28.21 -26.70 16.84
CA GLY A 192 28.42 -27.89 16.01
C GLY A 192 29.90 -28.13 15.71
N ALA A 193 30.65 -27.09 15.34
CA ALA A 193 32.09 -27.19 15.11
C ALA A 193 32.83 -27.63 16.39
N LEU A 194 32.49 -27.07 17.55
CA LEU A 194 33.11 -27.45 18.82
C LEU A 194 32.83 -28.92 19.17
N LEU A 195 31.62 -29.42 18.92
CA LEU A 195 31.27 -30.83 19.12
C LEU A 195 32.05 -31.77 18.21
N LEU A 196 32.33 -31.36 16.97
CA LEU A 196 33.11 -32.14 16.01
C LEU A 196 34.61 -32.16 16.34
N VAL A 197 35.14 -31.10 16.97
CA VAL A 197 36.54 -30.98 17.37
C VAL A 197 36.83 -31.65 18.71
N ARG A 198 35.80 -32.02 19.50
CA ARG A 198 36.02 -32.77 20.74
C ARG A 198 36.65 -34.14 20.41
N PRO A 199 37.85 -34.46 20.93
CA PRO A 199 38.49 -35.74 20.68
C PRO A 199 37.55 -36.84 21.16
N ARG A 200 37.32 -37.85 20.30
CA ARG A 200 36.66 -39.08 20.71
C ARG A 200 37.58 -39.77 21.72
N SER A 201 37.31 -39.58 23.01
CA SER A 201 37.92 -40.38 24.06
C SER A 201 37.50 -41.83 23.85
N ALA A 202 38.43 -42.64 23.33
CA ALA A 202 38.38 -44.10 23.24
C ALA A 202 38.74 -44.72 24.60
#